data_AF-A0AAU3J4N7-F1
#
_entry.id   AF-A0AAU3J4N7-F1
#
_cell.length_a   1.000
_cell.length_b   1.000
_cell.length_c   1.000
_cell.angle_alpha   90.00
_cell.angle_beta   90.00
_cell.angle_gamma   90.00
#
_symmetry.space_group_name_H-M   'P 1'
#
loop_
_entity.id
_entity.type
_entity.pdbx_description
1 polymer ?
#
loop_
_entity_poly.entity_id
_entity_poly.type
_entity_poly.pdbx_seq_one_letter_code
_entity_poly.pdbx_strand_id
1 'polypeptide(L)'
;MIHHLRFFFEAGVDTPLWPEDMGSPYGYPVDLALLPISSETRDELAGLSRRYQSSINWEYPPDPSPWSDDELRQFKQQALTALEVLRRELGQGWVVRDESLL
;
A
#
# COMPACT_ATOMS: atom_id res chain seq x y z
N MET A 1 17.94 11.75 9.64
CA MET A 1 17.43 11.92 8.26
C MET A 1 16.02 11.35 8.26
N ILE A 2 15.04 12.06 7.68
CA ILE A 2 13.66 11.57 7.61
C ILE A 2 13.48 10.89 6.25
N HIS A 3 12.94 9.68 6.24
CA HIS A 3 12.58 8.95 5.02
C HIS A 3 11.13 9.24 4.64
N HIS A 4 10.87 9.41 3.35
CA HIS A 4 9.54 9.74 2.84
C HIS A 4 9.00 8.62 1.96
N LEU A 5 7.80 8.16 2.30
CA LEU A 5 7.03 7.18 1.53
C LEU A 5 5.64 7.76 1.20
N ARG A 6 5.10 7.35 0.06
CA ARG A 6 3.73 7.59 -0.38
C ARG A 6 2.99 6.25 -0.30
N PHE A 7 1.79 6.28 0.27
CA PHE A 7 0.92 5.11 0.41
C PHE A 7 -0.23 5.22 -0.58
N PHE A 8 -0.22 4.38 -1.61
CA PHE A 8 -1.30 4.25 -2.59
C PHE A 8 -1.19 2.91 -3.34
N PHE A 9 -2.30 2.47 -3.92
CA PHE A 9 -2.37 1.21 -4.65
C PHE A 9 -2.24 1.44 -6.15
N GLU A 10 -1.47 0.58 -6.82
CA GLU A 10 -1.26 0.62 -8.27
C GLU A 10 -1.55 -0.75 -8.90
N ALA A 11 -2.09 -0.72 -10.12
CA ALA A 11 -2.38 -1.91 -10.90
C ALA A 11 -1.09 -2.65 -11.25
N GLY A 12 -1.06 -3.97 -11.01
CA GLY A 12 0.09 -4.82 -11.28
C GLY A 12 1.21 -4.74 -10.25
N VAL A 13 1.02 -4.02 -9.14
CA VAL A 13 2.04 -3.83 -8.09
C VAL A 13 1.65 -4.55 -6.80
N ASP A 14 2.61 -5.19 -6.15
CA ASP A 14 2.45 -6.08 -4.98
C ASP A 14 2.68 -5.39 -3.63
N THR A 15 2.95 -4.09 -3.63
CA THR A 15 3.15 -3.25 -2.45
C THR A 15 2.38 -1.92 -2.61
N PRO A 16 1.83 -1.34 -1.52
CA PRO A 16 1.18 -0.03 -1.57
C PRO A 16 2.16 1.11 -1.29
N LEU A 17 3.47 0.84 -1.19
CA LEU A 17 4.47 1.80 -0.74
C LEU A 17 5.40 2.24 -1.85
N TRP A 18 5.52 3.55 -2.00
CA TRP A 18 6.30 4.20 -3.03
C TRP A 18 7.27 5.19 -2.41
N PRO A 19 8.56 5.14 -2.73
CA PRO A 19 9.48 6.18 -2.31
C PRO A 19 9.25 7.48 -3.11
N GLU A 20 9.65 8.62 -2.55
CA GLU A 20 9.73 9.87 -3.32
C GLU A 20 10.90 9.86 -4.34
N ASP A 21 11.97 9.13 -4.04
CA ASP A 21 13.19 9.06 -4.84
C ASP A 21 13.34 7.68 -5.52
N MET A 22 13.62 7.68 -6.84
CA MET A 22 13.92 6.47 -7.60
C MET A 22 15.21 5.76 -7.12
N GLY A 23 16.15 6.50 -6.52
CA GLY A 23 17.37 5.99 -5.92
C GLY A 23 17.20 5.45 -4.49
N SER A 24 15.97 5.27 -4.02
CA SER A 24 15.67 4.81 -2.66
C SER A 24 16.39 3.50 -2.33
N PRO A 25 17.06 3.39 -1.16
CA PRO A 25 17.69 2.15 -0.71
C PRO A 25 16.66 1.05 -0.39
N TYR A 26 15.36 1.37 -0.40
CA TYR A 26 14.26 0.45 -0.14
C TYR A 26 13.59 -0.05 -1.44
N GLY A 27 14.13 0.27 -2.63
CA GLY A 27 13.56 -0.11 -3.93
C GLY A 27 12.60 0.94 -4.51
N TYR A 28 12.11 0.71 -5.74
CA TYR A 28 11.08 1.50 -6.41
C TYR A 28 10.22 0.59 -7.32
N PRO A 29 9.03 0.13 -6.89
CA PRO A 29 8.35 0.41 -5.61
C PRO A 29 9.08 -0.21 -4.40
N VAL A 30 8.63 0.10 -3.18
CA VAL A 30 9.31 -0.35 -1.96
C VAL A 30 9.27 -1.87 -1.81
N ASP A 31 10.44 -2.49 -1.69
CA ASP A 31 10.57 -3.86 -1.19
C ASP A 31 10.29 -3.86 0.32
N LEU A 32 9.13 -4.41 0.69
CA LEU A 32 8.66 -4.48 2.08
C LEU A 32 9.66 -5.23 2.98
N ALA A 33 10.48 -6.14 2.44
CA ALA A 33 11.48 -6.87 3.22
C ALA A 33 12.64 -5.99 3.70
N LEU A 34 12.85 -4.83 3.07
CA LEU A 34 13.89 -3.87 3.45
C LEU A 34 13.43 -2.87 4.52
N LEU A 35 12.13 -2.83 4.83
CA LEU A 35 11.60 -1.96 5.86
C LEU A 35 11.76 -2.56 7.27
N PRO A 36 12.04 -1.72 8.29
CA PRO A 36 12.15 -2.15 9.68
C PRO A 36 10.77 -2.31 10.33
N ILE A 37 9.93 -3.16 9.76
CA ILE A 37 8.55 -3.43 10.21
C ILE A 37 8.33 -4.91 10.48
N SER A 38 7.28 -5.25 11.22
CA SER A 38 6.96 -6.64 11.56
C SER A 38 6.62 -7.46 10.31
N SER A 39 6.75 -8.79 10.40
CA SER A 39 6.27 -9.68 9.32
C SER A 39 4.76 -9.54 9.11
N GLU A 40 4.00 -9.35 10.20
CA GLU A 40 2.55 -9.16 10.15
C GLU A 40 2.17 -7.92 9.32
N THR A 41 2.80 -6.78 9.57
CA THR A 41 2.57 -5.56 8.77
C THR A 41 2.98 -5.76 7.31
N ARG A 42 4.08 -6.48 7.04
CA ARG A 42 4.50 -6.78 5.65
C ARG A 42 3.48 -7.65 4.92
N ASP A 43 3.02 -8.71 5.56
CA ASP A 43 2.05 -9.64 4.99
C ASP A 43 0.70 -8.96 4.74
N GLU A 44 0.27 -8.07 5.66
CA GLU A 44 -0.95 -7.28 5.50
C GLU A 44 -0.84 -6.30 4.32
N LEU A 45 0.26 -5.55 4.20
CA LEU A 45 0.46 -4.62 3.08
C LEU A 45 0.50 -5.34 1.74
N ALA A 46 1.22 -6.46 1.64
CA ALA A 46 1.24 -7.29 0.45
C ALA A 46 -0.14 -7.92 0.16
N GLY A 47 -0.86 -8.32 1.20
CA GLY A 47 -2.22 -8.84 1.12
C GLY A 47 -3.20 -7.82 0.57
N LEU A 48 -3.13 -6.57 1.04
CA LEU A 48 -3.94 -5.45 0.55
C LEU A 48 -3.64 -5.16 -0.92
N SER A 49 -2.37 -5.14 -1.34
CA SER A 49 -2.03 -4.95 -2.75
C SER A 49 -2.56 -6.08 -3.63
N ARG A 50 -2.44 -7.35 -3.20
CA ARG A 50 -3.06 -8.49 -3.91
C ARG A 50 -4.58 -8.37 -3.97
N ARG A 51 -5.22 -7.96 -2.88
CA ARG A 51 -6.67 -7.74 -2.84
C ARG A 51 -7.05 -6.60 -3.80
N TYR A 52 -6.35 -5.48 -3.79
CA TYR A 52 -6.59 -4.38 -4.73
C TYR A 52 -6.57 -4.83 -6.20
N GLN A 53 -5.71 -5.78 -6.58
CA GLN A 53 -5.71 -6.31 -7.94
C GLN A 53 -7.04 -6.99 -8.33
N SER A 54 -7.81 -7.52 -7.37
CA SER A 54 -9.15 -8.07 -7.64
C SER A 54 -10.23 -7.00 -7.81
N SER A 55 -9.92 -5.74 -7.48
CA SER A 55 -10.79 -4.59 -7.77
C SER A 55 -10.75 -4.15 -9.24
N ILE A 56 -9.95 -4.81 -10.08
CA ILE A 56 -9.76 -4.48 -11.49
C ILE A 56 -10.30 -5.62 -12.35
N ASN A 57 -11.14 -5.29 -13.34
CA ASN A 57 -11.49 -6.23 -14.39
C ASN A 57 -10.30 -6.38 -15.35
N TRP A 58 -9.44 -7.38 -15.14
CA TRP A 58 -8.26 -7.58 -16.00
C TRP A 58 -8.59 -8.00 -17.43
N GLU A 59 -9.78 -8.53 -17.68
CA GLU A 59 -10.22 -8.83 -19.05
C GLU A 59 -10.51 -7.55 -19.83
N TYR A 60 -11.03 -6.52 -19.15
CA TYR A 60 -11.27 -5.20 -19.72
C TYR A 60 -11.13 -4.10 -18.66
N PRO A 61 -9.90 -3.60 -18.40
CA PRO A 61 -9.62 -2.64 -17.33
C PRO A 61 -10.40 -1.33 -17.33
N PRO A 62 -10.90 -0.82 -18.48
CA PRO A 62 -11.76 0.37 -18.48
C PRO A 62 -13.12 0.17 -17.80
N ASP A 63 -13.54 -1.08 -17.55
CA ASP A 63 -14.77 -1.34 -16.81
C ASP A 63 -14.70 -0.83 -15.36
N PRO A 64 -15.85 -0.53 -14.74
CA PRO A 64 -15.88 -0.26 -13.31
C PRO A 64 -15.33 -1.45 -12.52
N SER A 65 -14.89 -1.15 -11.29
CA SER A 65 -14.46 -2.18 -10.35
C SER A 65 -15.54 -3.26 -10.19
N PRO A 66 -15.18 -4.56 -10.18
CA PRO A 66 -16.11 -5.64 -9.95
C PRO A 66 -16.52 -5.75 -8.46
N TRP A 67 -15.87 -4.98 -7.58
CA TRP A 67 -16.25 -4.94 -6.17
C TRP A 67 -17.60 -4.29 -5.97
N SER A 68 -18.35 -4.86 -5.03
CA SER A 68 -19.47 -4.19 -4.41
C SER A 68 -19.03 -3.02 -3.54
N ASP A 69 -19.96 -2.11 -3.24
CA ASP A 69 -19.72 -1.01 -2.30
C ASP A 69 -19.27 -1.51 -0.93
N ASP A 70 -19.78 -2.66 -0.49
CA ASP A 70 -19.44 -3.27 0.79
C ASP A 70 -17.99 -3.76 0.82
N GLU A 71 -17.53 -4.38 -0.26
CA GLU A 71 -16.13 -4.80 -0.41
C GLU A 71 -15.18 -3.60 -0.45
N LEU A 72 -15.57 -2.55 -1.19
CA LEU A 72 -14.80 -1.30 -1.23
C LEU A 72 -14.70 -0.66 0.17
N ARG A 73 -15.82 -0.57 0.92
CA ARG A 73 -15.80 -0.03 2.29
C ARG A 73 -14.90 -0.84 3.21
N GLN A 74 -14.97 -2.18 3.14
CA GLN A 74 -14.12 -3.05 3.95
C GLN A 74 -12.64 -2.88 3.60
N PHE A 75 -12.31 -2.79 2.31
CA PHE A 75 -10.95 -2.57 1.85
C PHE A 75 -10.40 -1.23 2.36
N LYS A 76 -11.17 -0.13 2.22
CA LYS A 76 -10.79 1.19 2.72
C LYS A 76 -10.47 1.17 4.21
N GLN A 77 -11.35 0.56 5.00
CA GLN A 77 -11.14 0.44 6.45
C GLN A 77 -9.87 -0.33 6.78
N GLN A 78 -9.62 -1.47 6.12
CA GLN A 78 -8.42 -2.27 6.33
C GLN A 78 -7.14 -1.52 5.92
N ALA A 79 -7.15 -0.86 4.76
CA ALA A 79 -6.01 -0.10 4.27
C ALA A 79 -5.63 1.06 5.21
N LEU A 80 -6.62 1.81 5.72
CA LEU A 80 -6.38 2.89 6.67
C LEU A 80 -5.83 2.35 8.00
N THR A 81 -6.37 1.24 8.51
CA THR A 81 -5.83 0.59 9.72
C THR A 81 -4.40 0.10 9.51
N ALA A 82 -4.09 -0.51 8.37
CA ALA A 82 -2.73 -0.94 8.05
C ALA A 82 -1.75 0.25 7.95
N LEU A 83 -2.19 1.37 7.38
CA LEU A 83 -1.40 2.60 7.31
C LEU A 83 -1.09 3.17 8.71
N GLU A 84 -2.05 3.14 9.64
CA GLU A 84 -1.83 3.56 11.02
C GLU A 84 -0.80 2.66 11.74
N VAL A 85 -0.92 1.34 11.57
CA VAL A 85 0.04 0.38 12.12
C VAL A 85 1.44 0.60 11.55
N LEU A 86 1.54 0.75 10.22
CA LEU A 86 2.79 1.04 9.52
C LEU A 86 3.47 2.30 10.06
N ARG A 87 2.73 3.41 10.18
CA ARG A 87 3.27 4.67 10.72
C ARG A 87 3.78 4.50 12.16
N ARG A 88 3.08 3.73 12.98
CA ARG A 88 3.49 3.44 14.36
C ARG A 88 4.77 2.61 14.41
N GLU A 89 4.90 1.59 13.57
CA GLU A 89 6.09 0.73 13.54
C GLU A 89 7.32 1.46 13.02
N LEU A 90 7.18 2.26 11.95
CA LEU A 90 8.29 3.03 11.38
C LEU A 90 8.76 4.17 12.29
N GLY A 91 7.85 4.76 13.06
CA GLY A 91 8.17 5.78 14.05
C GLY A 91 8.73 7.08 13.46
N GLN A 92 9.48 7.83 14.28
CA GLN A 92 9.86 9.22 13.99
C GLN A 92 10.87 9.40 12.83
N GLY A 93 11.49 8.32 12.37
CA GLY A 93 12.43 8.36 11.24
C GLY A 93 11.74 8.47 9.87
N TRP A 94 10.41 8.40 9.83
CA TRP A 94 9.65 8.21 8.60
C TRP A 94 8.44 9.15 8.53
N VAL A 95 8.11 9.54 7.29
CA VAL A 95 6.86 10.19 6.94
C VAL A 95 6.20 9.35 5.85
N VAL A 96 5.06 8.74 6.17
CA VAL A 96 4.24 8.01 5.20
C VAL A 96 3.01 8.86 4.86
N ARG A 97 2.98 9.44 3.67
CA ARG A 97 1.86 10.25 3.17
C ARG A 97 0.77 9.34 2.62
N ASP A 98 -0.47 9.60 3.02
CA ASP A 98 -1.62 8.93 2.39
C ASP A 98 -1.94 9.62 1.07
N GLU A 99 -1.79 8.89 -0.03
CA GLU A 99 -2.15 9.34 -1.38
C GLU A 99 -3.08 8.33 -2.06
N SER A 100 -3.69 7.44 -1.25
CA SER A 100 -4.52 6.34 -1.73
C SER A 100 -5.88 6.79 -2.25
N LEU A 101 -6.30 8.03 -1.91
CA LEU A 101 -7.62 8.61 -2.24
C LEU A 101 -8.80 7.74 -1.76
N LEU A 102 -8.59 6.97 -0.69
CA LEU A 102 -9.59 6.09 -0.06
C LEU A 102 -10.62 6.85 0.77
#